data_AF-A0A7X5Y608-F1
#
_entry.id   AF-A0A7X5Y608-F1
#
_cell.length_a   1.000
_cell.length_b   1.000
_cell.length_c   1.000
_cell.angle_alpha   90.00
_cell.angle_beta   90.00
_cell.angle_gamma   90.00
#
_symmetry.space_group_name_H-M   'P 1'
#
loop_
_entity.id
_entity.type
_entity.pdbx_description
1 polymer ?
#
loop_
_entity_poly.entity_id
_entity_poly.type
_entity_poly.pdbx_seq_one_letter_code
_entity_poly.pdbx_strand_id
1 'polypeptide(L)'
;MRKSLTCLATLSLSLLATPALAQTASSSGYALGANETVKVGGITTATVSIGPVAATSGSAPPDYNVSNSVASVQEAASLTTGLTGLSQRVETGLLSSNSTGTATGASATATVNDLAAGIGLTVINDPRLAGLFSIGATTIQSQSTASSLGGLSATGSTTIEGLVIGGSVLSGLNINASLFSNPDPNTVLFDLGGLFIILNEQIMEGDGLTSLGITTNAIRVGFNNFALGTGVANGNLIIGQSRASVTAAVAAVPEPATWAMMLLGFGVIGATFRRRRRSLTLAMAPA
;
A
#
# COMPACT_ATOMS: atom_id res chain seq x y z
N MET A 1 -36.93 -57.12 44.35
CA MET A 1 -36.61 -56.47 43.05
C MET A 1 -36.13 -55.04 43.31
N ARG A 2 -34.82 -54.78 43.28
CA ARG A 2 -34.27 -53.41 43.40
C ARG A 2 -33.73 -53.00 42.03
N LYS A 3 -34.35 -52.00 41.39
CA LYS A 3 -33.90 -51.41 40.12
C LYS A 3 -32.80 -50.39 40.44
N SER A 4 -31.58 -50.57 39.92
CA SER A 4 -30.54 -49.54 40.00
C SER A 4 -30.69 -48.57 38.83
N LEU A 5 -30.99 -47.31 39.11
CA LEU A 5 -30.87 -46.22 38.14
C LEU A 5 -29.41 -45.79 38.04
N THR A 6 -28.76 -46.06 36.92
CA THR A 6 -27.49 -45.44 36.52
C THR A 6 -27.78 -44.12 35.82
N CYS A 7 -27.46 -43.00 36.46
CA CYS A 7 -27.49 -41.66 35.87
C CYS A 7 -26.19 -41.43 35.11
N LEU A 8 -26.25 -41.31 33.78
CA LEU A 8 -25.11 -40.97 32.93
C LEU A 8 -25.05 -39.45 32.82
N ALA A 9 -24.15 -38.80 33.56
CA ALA A 9 -23.92 -37.36 33.43
C ALA A 9 -22.99 -37.10 32.25
N THR A 10 -23.54 -36.62 31.13
CA THR A 10 -22.75 -36.11 29.99
C THR A 10 -22.26 -34.70 30.32
N LEU A 11 -20.96 -34.55 30.56
CA LEU A 11 -20.30 -33.27 30.72
C LEU A 11 -19.93 -32.74 29.32
N SER A 12 -20.71 -31.81 28.76
CA SER A 12 -20.39 -31.16 27.49
C SER A 12 -19.40 -30.01 27.74
N LEU A 13 -18.14 -30.20 27.36
CA LEU A 13 -17.09 -29.19 27.47
C LEU A 13 -17.07 -28.34 26.19
N SER A 14 -17.50 -27.09 26.27
CA SER A 14 -17.42 -26.12 25.17
C SER A 14 -16.00 -25.54 25.08
N LEU A 15 -15.19 -26.03 24.12
CA LEU A 15 -13.94 -25.38 23.76
C LEU A 15 -14.26 -24.08 23.03
N LEU A 16 -13.87 -22.93 23.60
CA LEU A 16 -13.79 -21.68 22.84
C LEU A 16 -12.49 -21.74 22.00
N ALA A 17 -12.62 -22.06 20.72
CA ALA A 17 -11.52 -21.86 19.77
C ALA A 17 -11.53 -20.39 19.31
N THR A 18 -10.39 -19.71 19.42
CA THR A 18 -10.20 -18.42 18.75
C THR A 18 -10.24 -18.63 17.22
N PRO A 19 -10.99 -17.81 16.46
CA PRO A 19 -11.08 -17.98 15.02
C PRO A 19 -9.70 -17.78 14.37
N ALA A 20 -9.31 -18.70 13.47
CA ALA A 20 -8.13 -18.53 12.64
C ALA A 20 -8.37 -17.41 11.62
N LEU A 21 -7.39 -16.52 11.42
CA LEU A 21 -7.43 -15.55 10.34
C LEU A 21 -7.32 -16.28 9.01
N ALA A 22 -8.22 -15.97 8.07
CA ALA A 22 -8.14 -16.50 6.72
C ALA A 22 -6.98 -15.83 5.96
N GLN A 23 -6.23 -16.61 5.19
CA GLN A 23 -5.19 -16.07 4.33
C GLN A 23 -5.83 -15.23 3.23
N THR A 24 -5.35 -13.99 3.08
CA THR A 24 -5.83 -13.07 2.05
C THR A 24 -4.67 -12.33 1.40
N ALA A 25 -4.87 -11.93 0.16
CA ALA A 25 -3.99 -10.99 -0.52
C ALA A 25 -4.83 -9.94 -1.23
N SER A 26 -4.37 -8.70 -1.23
CA SER A 26 -5.06 -7.59 -1.87
C SER A 26 -4.06 -6.69 -2.59
N SER A 27 -4.50 -6.10 -3.69
CA SER A 27 -3.69 -5.16 -4.45
C SER A 27 -4.56 -4.06 -5.03
N SER A 28 -3.98 -2.88 -5.19
CA SER A 28 -4.61 -1.76 -5.86
C SER A 28 -3.59 -0.87 -6.55
N GLY A 29 -4.02 -0.14 -7.57
CA GLY A 29 -3.15 0.75 -8.32
C GLY A 29 -3.93 1.88 -8.97
N TYR A 30 -3.29 3.04 -9.14
CA TYR A 30 -3.78 4.11 -9.98
C TYR A 30 -2.62 4.87 -10.60
N ALA A 31 -2.84 5.41 -11.79
CA ALA A 31 -1.78 5.98 -12.58
C ALA A 31 -1.50 7.45 -12.20
N LEU A 32 -2.53 8.22 -11.89
CA LEU A 32 -2.40 9.65 -11.58
C LEU A 32 -3.43 10.07 -10.52
N GLY A 33 -2.98 10.85 -9.54
CA GLY A 33 -3.82 11.48 -8.54
C GLY A 33 -3.22 12.81 -8.11
N ALA A 34 -4.03 13.86 -7.99
CA ALA A 34 -3.60 15.17 -7.53
C ALA A 34 -4.65 15.79 -6.63
N ASN A 35 -4.23 16.45 -5.56
CA ASN A 35 -5.08 17.32 -4.76
C ASN A 35 -4.24 18.52 -4.32
N GLU A 36 -4.48 19.64 -4.99
CA GLU A 36 -3.70 20.86 -4.86
C GLU A 36 -4.62 22.05 -4.56
N THR A 37 -4.16 22.96 -3.73
CA THR A 37 -4.79 24.25 -3.46
C THR A 37 -3.84 25.35 -3.92
N VAL A 38 -4.32 26.21 -4.82
CA VAL A 38 -3.54 27.26 -5.46
C VAL A 38 -4.08 28.63 -5.05
N LYS A 39 -3.19 29.61 -4.82
CA LYS A 39 -3.53 30.98 -4.42
C LYS A 39 -2.88 32.03 -5.32
N VAL A 40 -3.68 32.96 -5.86
CA VAL A 40 -3.19 34.14 -6.62
C VAL A 40 -3.46 35.42 -5.83
N GLY A 41 -2.50 36.34 -5.84
CA GLY A 41 -2.66 37.66 -5.23
C GLY A 41 -2.87 37.65 -3.71
N GLY A 42 -2.55 36.53 -3.04
CA GLY A 42 -2.71 36.34 -1.60
C GLY A 42 -4.15 36.18 -1.10
N ILE A 43 -5.16 36.19 -2.00
CA ILE A 43 -6.58 36.28 -1.63
C ILE A 43 -7.39 35.17 -2.31
N THR A 44 -7.28 35.03 -3.63
CA THR A 44 -8.13 34.09 -4.39
C THR A 44 -7.54 32.69 -4.33
N THR A 45 -8.37 31.73 -3.91
CA THR A 45 -7.98 30.33 -3.74
C THR A 45 -8.79 29.45 -4.67
N ALA A 46 -8.15 28.49 -5.32
CA ALA A 46 -8.80 27.43 -6.08
C ALA A 46 -8.23 26.07 -5.69
N THR A 47 -9.04 25.02 -5.84
CA THR A 47 -8.61 23.64 -5.65
C THR A 47 -8.57 22.94 -7.00
N VAL A 48 -7.45 22.28 -7.30
CA VAL A 48 -7.26 21.44 -8.48
C VAL A 48 -7.18 20.00 -8.00
N SER A 49 -8.08 19.15 -8.49
CA SER A 49 -8.13 17.74 -8.13
C SER A 49 -8.16 16.89 -9.40
N ILE A 50 -7.29 15.88 -9.45
CA ILE A 50 -7.24 14.90 -10.54
C ILE A 50 -7.28 13.50 -9.92
N GLY A 51 -8.04 12.59 -10.51
CA GLY A 51 -7.99 11.17 -10.17
C GLY A 51 -8.67 10.76 -8.85
N PRO A 52 -8.46 9.51 -8.43
CA PRO A 52 -7.51 8.54 -8.99
C PRO A 52 -7.88 8.09 -10.41
N VAL A 53 -6.95 8.22 -11.35
CA VAL A 53 -7.14 7.89 -12.78
C VAL A 53 -6.62 6.48 -13.07
N ALA A 54 -7.34 5.76 -13.94
CA ALA A 54 -7.04 4.37 -14.31
C ALA A 54 -6.92 3.46 -13.07
N ALA A 55 -7.81 3.63 -12.07
CA ALA A 55 -7.75 2.89 -10.83
C ALA A 55 -8.13 1.40 -11.00
N THR A 56 -7.45 0.51 -10.30
CA THR A 56 -7.73 -0.93 -10.17
C THR A 56 -7.63 -1.37 -8.71
N SER A 57 -8.36 -2.41 -8.35
CA SER A 57 -8.27 -3.06 -7.04
C SER A 57 -8.82 -4.48 -7.09
N GLY A 58 -8.32 -5.36 -6.25
CA GLY A 58 -8.89 -6.68 -6.03
C GLY A 58 -8.41 -7.33 -4.74
N SER A 59 -9.07 -8.41 -4.35
CA SER A 59 -8.70 -9.24 -3.19
C SER A 59 -8.96 -10.70 -3.49
N ALA A 60 -8.05 -11.56 -3.04
CA ALA A 60 -8.14 -13.01 -3.12
C ALA A 60 -8.25 -13.62 -1.72
N PRO A 61 -8.91 -14.78 -1.56
CA PRO A 61 -9.57 -15.61 -2.60
C PRO A 61 -10.95 -15.08 -3.08
N PRO A 62 -11.40 -15.44 -4.31
CA PRO A 62 -10.68 -16.19 -5.35
C PRO A 62 -9.60 -15.33 -6.05
N ASP A 63 -8.76 -15.97 -6.86
CA ASP A 63 -7.75 -15.27 -7.66
C ASP A 63 -8.39 -14.20 -8.55
N TYR A 64 -7.68 -13.09 -8.74
CA TYR A 64 -8.16 -11.96 -9.53
C TYR A 64 -7.05 -11.38 -10.42
N ASN A 65 -7.48 -10.77 -11.52
CA ASN A 65 -6.64 -10.01 -12.44
C ASN A 65 -7.50 -8.89 -13.05
N VAL A 66 -7.26 -7.66 -12.63
CA VAL A 66 -8.07 -6.48 -12.97
C VAL A 66 -7.17 -5.41 -13.53
N SER A 67 -7.40 -5.02 -14.78
CA SER A 67 -6.69 -3.92 -15.45
C SER A 67 -7.62 -2.78 -15.80
N ASN A 68 -7.11 -1.55 -15.80
CA ASN A 68 -7.83 -0.37 -16.25
C ASN A 68 -6.86 0.55 -17.01
N SER A 69 -7.35 1.28 -18.00
CA SER A 69 -6.56 2.23 -18.76
C SER A 69 -7.36 3.45 -19.18
N VAL A 70 -6.65 4.58 -19.31
CA VAL A 70 -7.19 5.86 -19.78
C VAL A 70 -6.23 6.37 -20.86
N ALA A 71 -6.77 6.69 -22.03
CA ALA A 71 -5.94 7.01 -23.20
C ALA A 71 -5.03 8.23 -23.00
N SER A 72 -5.54 9.24 -22.29
CA SER A 72 -4.79 10.44 -21.88
C SER A 72 -5.60 11.22 -20.83
N VAL A 73 -4.89 12.03 -20.06
CA VAL A 73 -5.46 13.12 -19.25
C VAL A 73 -4.85 14.42 -19.75
N GLN A 74 -5.69 15.41 -19.99
CA GLN A 74 -5.30 16.78 -20.27
C GLN A 74 -6.08 17.69 -19.33
N GLU A 75 -5.38 18.27 -18.37
CA GLU A 75 -5.89 19.22 -17.40
C GLU A 75 -5.14 20.54 -17.58
N ALA A 76 -5.89 21.63 -17.64
CA ALA A 76 -5.36 22.97 -17.74
C ALA A 76 -6.24 23.89 -16.89
N ALA A 77 -5.79 24.17 -15.66
CA ALA A 77 -6.40 25.15 -14.79
C ALA A 77 -5.65 26.47 -14.90
N SER A 78 -6.39 27.57 -14.90
CA SER A 78 -5.80 28.90 -14.71
C SER A 78 -6.65 29.71 -13.74
N LEU A 79 -5.97 30.44 -12.87
CA LEU A 79 -6.57 31.36 -11.92
C LEU A 79 -5.94 32.72 -12.12
N THR A 80 -6.74 33.75 -12.32
CA THR A 80 -6.24 35.11 -12.58
C THR A 80 -6.87 36.10 -11.61
N THR A 81 -6.07 37.05 -11.12
CA THR A 81 -6.52 38.17 -10.28
C THR A 81 -5.80 39.45 -10.70
N GLY A 82 -6.54 40.38 -11.30
CA GLY A 82 -5.98 41.63 -11.79
C GLY A 82 -4.84 41.38 -12.79
N LEU A 83 -3.62 41.82 -12.46
CA LEU A 83 -2.44 41.72 -13.34
C LEU A 83 -1.66 40.40 -13.22
N THR A 84 -2.04 39.50 -12.31
CA THR A 84 -1.30 38.25 -12.06
C THR A 84 -2.20 37.04 -12.28
N GLY A 85 -1.62 35.94 -12.74
CA GLY A 85 -2.29 34.67 -12.93
C GLY A 85 -1.38 33.50 -12.65
N LEU A 86 -1.98 32.39 -12.24
CA LEU A 86 -1.33 31.10 -12.10
C LEU A 86 -1.96 30.14 -13.08
N SER A 87 -1.16 29.30 -13.69
CA SER A 87 -1.61 28.18 -14.49
C SER A 87 -1.05 26.89 -13.94
N GLN A 88 -1.88 25.85 -13.93
CA GLN A 88 -1.48 24.48 -13.69
C GLN A 88 -1.84 23.68 -14.94
N ARG A 89 -0.96 22.76 -15.31
CA ARG A 89 -1.20 21.87 -16.44
C ARG A 89 -0.74 20.48 -16.09
N VAL A 90 -1.53 19.49 -16.48
CA VAL A 90 -1.15 18.08 -16.46
C VAL A 90 -1.58 17.45 -17.78
N GLU A 91 -0.61 16.97 -18.53
CA GLU A 91 -0.80 16.22 -19.75
C GLU A 91 -0.13 14.86 -19.62
N THR A 92 -0.78 13.84 -20.15
CA THR A 92 -0.30 12.45 -20.15
C THR A 92 -0.73 11.78 -21.45
N GLY A 93 0.06 10.81 -21.88
CA GLY A 93 -0.36 9.78 -22.82
C GLY A 93 -1.14 8.66 -22.12
N LEU A 94 -0.98 7.44 -22.60
CA LEU A 94 -1.70 6.28 -22.04
C LEU A 94 -1.35 6.08 -20.57
N LEU A 95 -2.37 6.09 -19.73
CA LEU A 95 -2.31 5.68 -18.33
C LEU A 95 -2.87 4.27 -18.20
N SER A 96 -2.23 3.43 -17.40
CA SER A 96 -2.76 2.10 -17.09
C SER A 96 -2.41 1.68 -15.67
N SER A 97 -3.25 0.83 -15.09
CA SER A 97 -2.88 0.07 -13.90
C SER A 97 -3.38 -1.37 -14.01
N ASN A 98 -2.72 -2.25 -13.29
CA ASN A 98 -3.09 -3.65 -13.19
C ASN A 98 -2.96 -4.13 -11.75
N SER A 99 -3.96 -4.86 -11.27
CA SER A 99 -4.01 -5.44 -9.94
C SER A 99 -4.29 -6.93 -10.06
N THR A 100 -3.37 -7.76 -9.61
CA THR A 100 -3.51 -9.22 -9.58
C THR A 100 -3.26 -9.78 -8.20
N GLY A 101 -3.83 -10.95 -7.93
CA GLY A 101 -3.54 -11.65 -6.70
C GLY A 101 -4.10 -13.05 -6.67
N THR A 102 -3.47 -13.87 -5.83
CA THR A 102 -3.89 -15.21 -5.44
C THR A 102 -4.06 -15.24 -3.92
N ALA A 103 -4.52 -16.36 -3.36
CA ALA A 103 -4.67 -16.50 -1.92
C ALA A 103 -3.40 -16.14 -1.11
N THR A 104 -2.20 -16.30 -1.69
CA THR A 104 -0.93 -16.15 -0.97
C THR A 104 -0.09 -14.95 -1.42
N GLY A 105 -0.49 -14.24 -2.47
CA GLY A 105 0.33 -13.16 -3.03
C GLY A 105 -0.48 -12.16 -3.83
N ALA A 106 0.01 -10.93 -3.87
CA ALA A 106 -0.61 -9.80 -4.53
C ALA A 106 0.43 -9.01 -5.32
N SER A 107 0.05 -8.47 -6.46
CA SER A 107 0.88 -7.61 -7.30
C SER A 107 0.05 -6.47 -7.87
N ALA A 108 0.60 -5.26 -7.87
CA ALA A 108 0.03 -4.12 -8.56
C ALA A 108 1.08 -3.41 -9.39
N THR A 109 0.67 -2.90 -10.55
CA THR A 109 1.47 -2.00 -11.38
C THR A 109 0.66 -0.77 -11.76
N ALA A 110 1.33 0.36 -11.91
CA ALA A 110 0.74 1.57 -12.46
C ALA A 110 1.75 2.21 -13.42
N THR A 111 1.30 2.51 -14.64
CA THR A 111 2.11 3.09 -15.72
C THR A 111 1.51 4.40 -16.20
N VAL A 112 2.35 5.41 -16.39
CA VAL A 112 2.01 6.70 -17.00
C VAL A 112 2.99 6.95 -18.13
N ASN A 113 2.47 7.15 -19.33
CA ASN A 113 3.28 7.53 -20.49
C ASN A 113 3.16 9.02 -20.76
N ASP A 114 4.22 9.59 -21.33
CA ASP A 114 4.29 10.96 -21.83
C ASP A 114 3.79 12.00 -20.82
N LEU A 115 4.24 11.91 -19.57
CA LEU A 115 3.87 12.86 -18.54
C LEU A 115 4.49 14.23 -18.84
N ALA A 116 3.68 15.27 -18.77
CA ALA A 116 4.11 16.65 -18.65
C ALA A 116 3.19 17.37 -17.65
N ALA A 117 3.72 17.70 -16.47
CA ALA A 117 3.01 18.43 -15.43
C ALA A 117 3.79 19.68 -15.01
N GLY A 118 3.09 20.74 -14.63
CA GLY A 118 3.77 21.95 -14.16
C GLY A 118 2.85 23.05 -13.67
N ILE A 119 3.48 24.04 -13.05
CA ILE A 119 2.86 25.26 -12.55
C ILE A 119 3.60 26.45 -13.15
N GLY A 120 2.85 27.38 -13.73
CA GLY A 120 3.35 28.63 -14.30
C GLY A 120 2.78 29.85 -13.59
N LEU A 121 3.54 30.93 -13.60
CA LEU A 121 3.06 32.27 -13.26
C LEU A 121 2.97 33.11 -14.53
N THR A 122 1.86 33.81 -14.69
CA THR A 122 1.59 34.75 -15.78
C THR A 122 1.40 36.14 -15.20
N VAL A 123 2.06 37.15 -15.78
CA VAL A 123 1.78 38.57 -15.49
C VAL A 123 1.20 39.17 -16.77
N ILE A 124 0.04 39.82 -16.69
CA ILE A 124 -0.59 40.44 -17.87
C ILE A 124 0.38 41.48 -18.45
N ASN A 125 0.75 41.30 -19.72
CA ASN A 125 1.76 42.05 -20.52
C ASN A 125 3.19 41.49 -20.58
N ASP A 126 3.48 40.36 -19.91
CA ASP A 126 4.66 39.54 -20.23
C ASP A 126 4.21 38.16 -20.74
N PRO A 127 4.29 37.89 -22.06
CA PRO A 127 3.89 36.60 -22.64
C PRO A 127 4.87 35.47 -22.29
N ARG A 128 5.96 35.74 -21.57
CA ARG A 128 6.85 34.71 -21.04
C ARG A 128 6.16 34.06 -19.84
N LEU A 129 5.46 32.96 -20.09
CA LEU A 129 5.11 31.99 -19.06
C LEU A 129 6.41 31.61 -18.32
N ALA A 130 6.65 32.19 -17.14
CA ALA A 130 7.70 31.70 -16.28
C ALA A 130 7.17 30.42 -15.66
N GLY A 131 7.45 29.27 -16.29
CA GLY A 131 7.25 27.98 -15.66
C GLY A 131 7.98 28.00 -14.32
N LEU A 132 7.24 28.03 -13.22
CA LEU A 132 7.82 28.02 -11.88
C LEU A 132 8.42 26.65 -11.61
N PHE A 133 7.68 25.62 -12.02
CA PHE A 133 8.06 24.23 -11.91
C PHE A 133 7.44 23.44 -13.05
N SER A 134 8.20 22.49 -13.60
CA SER A 134 7.72 21.49 -14.54
C SER A 134 8.42 20.17 -14.28
N ILE A 135 7.69 19.07 -14.46
CA ILE A 135 8.19 17.72 -14.45
C ILE A 135 7.60 16.96 -15.64
N GLY A 136 8.40 16.12 -16.27
CA GLY A 136 7.93 15.22 -17.31
C GLY A 136 8.76 13.95 -17.41
N ALA A 137 8.22 12.94 -18.08
CA ALA A 137 8.88 11.66 -18.31
C ALA A 137 8.22 10.94 -19.49
N THR A 138 8.97 10.12 -20.22
CA THR A 138 8.43 9.32 -21.33
C THR A 138 7.62 8.15 -20.80
N THR A 139 8.12 7.45 -19.78
CA THR A 139 7.41 6.36 -19.12
C THR A 139 7.73 6.35 -17.63
N ILE A 140 6.70 6.28 -16.80
CA ILE A 140 6.81 6.10 -15.35
C ILE A 140 6.06 4.83 -15.02
N GLN A 141 6.70 3.90 -14.33
CA GLN A 141 6.07 2.68 -13.86
C GLN A 141 6.42 2.42 -12.40
N SER A 142 5.43 2.11 -11.57
CA SER A 142 5.65 1.46 -10.28
C SER A 142 5.17 0.02 -10.30
N GLN A 143 5.79 -0.78 -9.44
CA GLN A 143 5.37 -2.13 -9.12
C GLN A 143 5.44 -2.34 -7.60
N SER A 144 4.40 -2.97 -7.06
CA SER A 144 4.35 -3.41 -5.67
C SER A 144 3.95 -4.88 -5.64
N THR A 145 4.69 -5.68 -4.89
CA THR A 145 4.40 -7.12 -4.70
C THR A 145 4.39 -7.44 -3.21
N ALA A 146 3.50 -8.34 -2.81
CA ALA A 146 3.46 -8.88 -1.46
C ALA A 146 3.20 -10.38 -1.53
N SER A 147 3.88 -11.14 -0.68
CA SER A 147 3.77 -12.60 -0.63
C SER A 147 3.80 -13.07 0.81
N SER A 148 3.00 -14.10 1.08
CA SER A 148 3.04 -14.89 2.31
C SER A 148 3.64 -16.29 2.08
N LEU A 149 4.02 -16.61 0.84
CA LEU A 149 4.67 -17.87 0.49
C LEU A 149 6.14 -17.85 0.92
N GLY A 150 6.52 -18.77 1.81
CA GLY A 150 7.89 -18.84 2.35
C GLY A 150 8.19 -17.81 3.44
N GLY A 151 7.18 -17.08 3.91
CA GLY A 151 7.30 -15.97 4.86
C GLY A 151 6.61 -14.71 4.34
N LEU A 152 6.37 -13.75 5.23
CA LEU A 152 5.86 -12.44 4.84
C LEU A 152 6.98 -11.66 4.15
N SER A 153 6.73 -11.24 2.92
CA SER A 153 7.62 -10.38 2.13
C SER A 153 6.81 -9.37 1.33
N ALA A 154 7.36 -8.16 1.18
CA ALA A 154 6.80 -7.14 0.30
C ALA A 154 7.94 -6.34 -0.33
N THR A 155 7.82 -6.07 -1.63
CA THR A 155 8.85 -5.40 -2.43
C THR A 155 8.19 -4.41 -3.36
N GLY A 156 8.76 -3.21 -3.41
CA GLY A 156 8.37 -2.13 -4.31
C GLY A 156 9.51 -1.80 -5.26
N SER A 157 9.17 -1.35 -6.47
CA SER A 157 10.14 -0.81 -7.42
C SER A 157 9.50 0.26 -8.29
N THR A 158 10.36 1.10 -8.85
CA THR A 158 9.97 2.16 -9.77
C THR A 158 10.95 2.19 -10.93
N THR A 159 10.42 2.42 -12.14
CA THR A 159 11.17 2.70 -13.35
C THR A 159 10.70 4.03 -13.93
N ILE A 160 11.64 4.91 -14.27
CA ILE A 160 11.36 6.22 -14.86
C ILE A 160 12.25 6.44 -16.07
N GLU A 161 11.66 6.53 -17.24
CA GLU A 161 12.37 6.82 -18.48
C GLU A 161 12.20 8.29 -18.86
N GLY A 162 13.30 8.90 -19.30
CA GLY A 162 13.27 10.27 -19.82
C GLY A 162 12.82 11.32 -18.80
N LEU A 163 13.10 11.14 -17.51
CA LEU A 163 12.75 12.13 -16.49
C LEU A 163 13.39 13.48 -16.83
N VAL A 164 12.58 14.53 -16.80
CA VAL A 164 13.00 15.92 -17.00
C VAL A 164 12.34 16.76 -15.93
N ILE A 165 13.10 17.68 -15.35
CA ILE A 165 12.60 18.66 -14.39
C ILE A 165 13.12 20.03 -14.78
N GLY A 166 12.26 21.03 -14.67
CA GLY A 166 12.56 22.38 -15.07
C GLY A 166 11.78 23.39 -14.24
N GLY A 167 12.02 24.65 -14.55
CA GLY A 167 11.33 25.78 -13.95
C GLY A 167 12.29 26.75 -13.27
N SER A 168 11.82 27.99 -13.12
CA SER A 168 12.62 29.08 -12.56
C SER A 168 12.99 28.85 -11.09
N VAL A 169 12.20 28.08 -10.34
CA VAL A 169 12.47 27.80 -8.92
C VAL A 169 13.76 26.99 -8.72
N LEU A 170 14.18 26.25 -9.74
CA LEU A 170 15.41 25.46 -9.71
C LEU A 170 16.66 26.33 -9.89
N SER A 171 16.53 27.65 -10.12
CA SER A 171 17.65 28.61 -10.20
C SER A 171 18.82 28.19 -11.12
N GLY A 172 18.53 27.43 -12.19
CA GLY A 172 19.54 26.93 -13.13
C GLY A 172 20.26 25.65 -12.68
N LEU A 173 19.77 24.95 -11.66
CA LEU A 173 20.25 23.61 -11.30
C LEU A 173 20.07 22.66 -12.48
N ASN A 174 21.18 22.12 -12.97
CA ASN A 174 21.19 21.05 -13.95
C ASN A 174 21.07 19.72 -13.21
N ILE A 175 19.83 19.28 -12.96
CA ILE A 175 19.59 17.95 -12.41
C ILE A 175 19.69 16.97 -13.58
N ASN A 176 20.72 16.12 -13.56
CA ASN A 176 20.80 15.01 -14.50
C ASN A 176 19.81 13.92 -14.06
N ALA A 177 18.56 14.12 -14.43
CA ALA A 177 17.44 13.28 -14.05
C ALA A 177 17.49 11.87 -14.71
N SER A 178 18.34 11.68 -15.73
CA SER A 178 18.55 10.37 -16.37
C SER A 178 19.26 9.35 -15.47
N LEU A 179 19.89 9.80 -14.38
CA LEU A 179 20.50 8.93 -13.38
C LEU A 179 19.46 8.18 -12.52
N PHE A 180 18.19 8.58 -12.59
CA PHE A 180 17.13 8.04 -11.73
C PHE A 180 16.18 7.12 -12.51
N SER A 181 16.71 6.31 -13.44
CA SER A 181 15.89 5.37 -14.19
C SER A 181 15.29 4.28 -13.32
N ASN A 182 16.01 3.87 -12.27
CA ASN A 182 15.57 2.91 -11.27
C ASN A 182 16.00 3.42 -9.89
N PRO A 183 15.32 4.46 -9.37
CA PRO A 183 15.75 5.10 -8.14
C PRO A 183 15.64 4.15 -6.95
N ASP A 184 16.59 4.25 -6.02
CA ASP A 184 16.53 3.53 -4.75
C ASP A 184 15.26 3.91 -3.97
N PRO A 185 14.76 3.03 -3.07
CA PRO A 185 13.59 3.34 -2.26
C PRO A 185 13.71 4.69 -1.53
N ASN A 186 12.66 5.51 -1.60
CA ASN A 186 12.55 6.81 -0.94
C ASN A 186 13.64 7.82 -1.34
N THR A 187 14.03 7.85 -2.62
CA THR A 187 15.04 8.79 -3.13
C THR A 187 14.47 10.22 -3.18
N VAL A 188 15.02 11.13 -2.39
CA VAL A 188 14.68 12.56 -2.45
C VAL A 188 15.47 13.21 -3.59
N LEU A 189 14.76 13.65 -4.62
CA LEU A 189 15.38 14.29 -5.78
C LEU A 189 15.54 15.79 -5.59
N PHE A 190 14.57 16.42 -4.93
CA PHE A 190 14.56 17.85 -4.65
C PHE A 190 13.77 18.11 -3.37
N ASP A 191 14.25 19.04 -2.54
CA ASP A 191 13.54 19.51 -1.35
C ASP A 191 14.01 20.94 -1.04
N LEU A 192 13.33 21.93 -1.60
CA LEU A 192 13.66 23.34 -1.40
C LEU A 192 12.47 24.26 -1.69
N GLY A 193 12.35 25.35 -0.95
CA GLY A 193 11.42 26.44 -1.26
C GLY A 193 9.95 26.03 -1.21
N GLY A 194 9.63 24.99 -0.44
CA GLY A 194 8.28 24.43 -0.34
C GLY A 194 7.93 23.43 -1.44
N LEU A 195 8.86 23.08 -2.34
CA LEU A 195 8.71 21.99 -3.30
C LEU A 195 9.56 20.81 -2.86
N PHE A 196 8.96 19.63 -2.80
CA PHE A 196 9.70 18.39 -2.65
C PHE A 196 9.29 17.36 -3.69
N ILE A 197 10.26 16.54 -4.10
CA ILE A 197 10.08 15.47 -5.08
C ILE A 197 10.76 14.23 -4.52
N ILE A 198 9.96 13.19 -4.31
CA ILE A 198 10.42 11.88 -3.83
C ILE A 198 10.13 10.88 -4.94
N LEU A 199 11.17 10.15 -5.34
CA LEU A 199 11.08 9.05 -6.30
C LEU A 199 11.04 7.72 -5.54
N ASN A 200 10.31 6.76 -6.10
CA ASN A 200 10.17 5.42 -5.53
C ASN A 200 9.83 5.47 -4.03
N GLU A 201 8.86 6.30 -3.65
CA GLU A 201 8.43 6.42 -2.26
C GLU A 201 7.75 5.10 -1.87
N GLN A 202 8.35 4.42 -0.89
CA GLN A 202 7.92 3.10 -0.42
C GLN A 202 7.49 3.21 1.03
N ILE A 203 6.22 2.91 1.28
CA ILE A 203 5.59 2.94 2.59
C ILE A 203 5.20 1.50 2.93
N MET A 204 5.89 0.92 3.91
CA MET A 204 5.55 -0.40 4.42
C MET A 204 4.26 -0.34 5.24
N GLU A 205 3.42 -1.36 5.07
CA GLU A 205 2.14 -1.53 5.75
C GLU A 205 2.13 -2.87 6.50
N GLY A 206 1.24 -3.01 7.49
CA GLY A 206 1.11 -4.23 8.29
C GLY A 206 1.99 -4.25 9.54
N ASP A 207 1.91 -5.36 10.28
CA ASP A 207 2.61 -5.58 11.54
C ASP A 207 3.90 -6.41 11.38
N GLY A 208 4.17 -6.91 10.17
CA GLY A 208 5.31 -7.77 9.86
C GLY A 208 5.21 -9.19 10.43
N LEU A 209 4.11 -9.55 11.08
CA LEU A 209 3.90 -10.84 11.74
C LEU A 209 2.70 -11.59 11.16
N THR A 210 1.56 -10.91 11.05
CA THR A 210 0.31 -11.47 10.53
C THR A 210 -0.08 -10.81 9.22
N SER A 211 0.38 -9.59 8.96
CA SER A 211 0.16 -8.89 7.71
C SER A 211 1.41 -8.09 7.31
N LEU A 212 1.65 -8.04 6.01
CA LEU A 212 2.69 -7.21 5.43
C LEU A 212 2.18 -6.66 4.10
N GLY A 213 2.44 -5.39 3.85
CA GLY A 213 2.13 -4.76 2.58
C GLY A 213 3.10 -3.63 2.28
N ILE A 214 2.94 -3.09 1.09
CA ILE A 214 3.72 -1.96 0.62
C ILE A 214 2.87 -1.10 -0.31
N THR A 215 2.98 0.21 -0.14
CA THR A 215 2.57 1.22 -1.11
C THR A 215 3.80 1.80 -1.77
N THR A 216 3.85 1.77 -3.10
CA THR A 216 4.92 2.37 -3.90
C THR A 216 4.35 3.47 -4.78
N ASN A 217 4.77 4.72 -4.55
CA ASN A 217 4.53 5.83 -5.46
C ASN A 217 5.76 6.02 -6.33
N ALA A 218 5.61 5.97 -7.65
CA ALA A 218 6.74 6.15 -8.54
C ALA A 218 7.35 7.54 -8.38
N ILE A 219 6.50 8.56 -8.39
CA ILE A 219 6.89 9.94 -8.11
C ILE A 219 5.83 10.58 -7.23
N ARG A 220 6.27 11.19 -6.15
CA ARG A 220 5.47 12.12 -5.36
C ARG A 220 6.08 13.51 -5.49
N VAL A 221 5.29 14.43 -6.03
CA VAL A 221 5.58 15.86 -5.99
C VAL A 221 4.69 16.46 -4.92
N GLY A 222 5.25 17.26 -4.02
CA GLY A 222 4.48 17.96 -3.02
C GLY A 222 4.84 19.42 -2.92
N PHE A 223 3.82 20.20 -2.61
CA PHE A 223 3.90 21.65 -2.42
C PHE A 223 3.49 21.97 -0.98
N ASN A 224 4.36 22.65 -0.25
CA ASN A 224 4.14 23.12 1.10
C ASN A 224 4.52 24.59 1.16
N ASN A 225 3.51 25.48 1.11
CA ASN A 225 3.69 26.92 0.95
C ASN A 225 4.62 27.28 -0.24
N PHE A 226 4.49 26.55 -1.35
CA PHE A 226 5.36 26.69 -2.52
C PHE A 226 5.35 28.10 -3.12
N ALA A 227 6.41 28.42 -3.88
CA ALA A 227 6.80 29.74 -4.38
C ALA A 227 7.37 30.68 -3.30
N LEU A 228 8.48 30.25 -2.67
CA LEU A 228 9.31 31.08 -1.78
C LEU A 228 8.57 31.63 -0.55
N GLY A 229 7.63 30.86 0.01
CA GLY A 229 6.90 31.23 1.24
C GLY A 229 5.67 32.10 1.01
N THR A 230 5.32 32.42 -0.24
CA THR A 230 4.11 33.18 -0.60
C THR A 230 2.83 32.33 -0.60
N GLY A 231 2.95 31.00 -0.51
CA GLY A 231 1.81 30.09 -0.37
C GLY A 231 1.01 29.88 -1.65
N VAL A 232 1.68 29.96 -2.81
CA VAL A 232 1.07 29.86 -4.15
C VAL A 232 0.46 28.50 -4.41
N ALA A 233 1.07 27.41 -3.95
CA ALA A 233 0.51 26.06 -4.08
C ALA A 233 0.74 25.23 -2.80
N ASN A 234 -0.23 24.39 -2.46
CA ASN A 234 -0.18 23.45 -1.35
C ASN A 234 -0.91 22.15 -1.73
N GLY A 235 -0.29 21.00 -1.47
CA GLY A 235 -0.90 19.71 -1.80
C GLY A 235 0.11 18.73 -2.38
N ASN A 236 -0.41 17.73 -3.08
CA ASN A 236 0.41 16.72 -3.72
C ASN A 236 -0.12 16.24 -5.08
N LEU A 237 0.84 15.86 -5.92
CA LEU A 237 0.67 15.12 -7.16
C LEU A 237 1.38 13.78 -7.01
N ILE A 238 0.61 12.71 -7.08
CA ILE A 238 1.06 11.32 -7.03
C ILE A 238 0.98 10.73 -8.43
N ILE A 239 2.12 10.22 -8.92
CA ILE A 239 2.24 9.56 -10.22
C ILE A 239 2.64 8.11 -10.00
N GLY A 240 1.90 7.20 -10.66
CA GLY A 240 2.15 5.77 -10.67
C GLY A 240 2.13 5.17 -9.27
N GLN A 241 0.96 5.12 -8.62
CA GLN A 241 0.83 4.44 -7.33
C GLN A 241 0.49 2.97 -7.54
N SER A 242 1.21 2.07 -6.88
CA SER A 242 0.86 0.66 -6.74
C SER A 242 0.86 0.25 -5.27
N ARG A 243 0.02 -0.72 -4.90
CA ARG A 243 -0.13 -1.25 -3.56
C ARG A 243 -0.35 -2.75 -3.60
N ALA A 244 0.34 -3.48 -2.74
CA ALA A 244 0.13 -4.91 -2.53
C ALA A 244 0.24 -5.24 -1.05
N SER A 245 -0.64 -6.09 -0.55
CA SER A 245 -0.61 -6.57 0.83
C SER A 245 -1.07 -8.01 0.92
N VAL A 246 -0.58 -8.70 1.96
CA VAL A 246 -0.97 -10.05 2.33
C VAL A 246 -1.30 -10.11 3.81
N THR A 247 -2.21 -11.00 4.17
CA THR A 247 -2.47 -11.43 5.53
C THR A 247 -2.26 -12.93 5.59
N ALA A 248 -1.33 -13.38 6.44
CA ALA A 248 -1.03 -14.79 6.62
C ALA A 248 -2.10 -15.47 7.49
N ALA A 249 -2.39 -16.74 7.18
CA ALA A 249 -3.17 -17.57 8.08
C ALA A 249 -2.34 -17.90 9.33
N VAL A 250 -2.78 -17.41 10.48
CA VAL A 250 -2.23 -17.82 11.78
C VAL A 250 -2.97 -19.07 12.23
N ALA A 251 -2.30 -20.21 12.19
CA ALA A 251 -2.83 -21.43 12.79
C ALA A 251 -2.96 -21.20 14.30
N ALA A 252 -4.16 -21.42 14.84
CA ALA A 252 -4.38 -21.38 16.28
C ALA A 252 -3.52 -22.47 16.92
N VAL A 253 -2.39 -22.09 17.51
CA VAL A 253 -1.60 -23.00 18.35
C VAL A 253 -2.45 -23.29 19.58
N PRO A 254 -2.74 -24.56 19.91
CA PRO A 254 -3.48 -24.88 21.11
C PRO A 254 -2.77 -24.24 22.30
N GLU A 255 -3.50 -23.44 23.09
CA GLU A 255 -2.94 -22.77 24.24
C GLU A 255 -2.23 -23.79 25.16
N PRO A 256 -1.16 -23.41 25.89
CA PRO A 256 -0.47 -24.31 26.82
C PRO A 256 -1.41 -25.02 27.81
N ALA A 257 -2.53 -24.37 28.17
CA ALA A 257 -3.59 -24.98 28.98
C ALA A 257 -4.29 -26.15 28.29
N THR A 258 -4.46 -26.11 26.97
CA THR A 258 -5.01 -27.21 26.17
C THR A 258 -4.05 -28.40 26.16
N TRP A 259 -2.75 -28.15 26.03
CA TRP A 259 -1.73 -29.20 26.17
C TRP A 259 -1.75 -29.81 27.58
N ALA A 260 -1.84 -28.96 28.60
CA ALA A 260 -1.93 -29.41 29.99
C ALA A 260 -3.19 -30.25 30.25
N MET A 261 -4.36 -29.86 29.72
CA MET A 261 -5.59 -30.64 29.84
C MET A 261 -5.51 -31.99 29.10
N MET A 262 -4.92 -32.03 27.90
CA MET A 262 -4.70 -33.28 27.18
C MET A 262 -3.77 -34.21 27.97
N LEU A 263 -2.65 -33.68 28.46
CA LEU A 263 -1.69 -34.45 29.27
C LEU A 263 -2.31 -34.93 30.59
N LEU A 264 -3.12 -34.09 31.25
CA LEU A 264 -3.85 -34.48 32.46
C LEU A 264 -4.86 -35.60 32.13
N GLY A 265 -5.64 -35.45 31.06
CA GLY A 265 -6.59 -36.47 30.60
C GLY A 265 -5.90 -37.81 30.31
N PHE A 266 -4.80 -37.81 29.57
CA PHE A 266 -4.00 -39.01 29.34
C PHE A 266 -3.38 -39.57 30.62
N GLY A 267 -2.94 -38.69 31.53
CA GLY A 267 -2.41 -39.07 32.84
C GLY A 267 -3.45 -39.81 33.69
N VAL A 268 -4.70 -39.31 33.72
CA VAL A 268 -5.82 -39.95 34.40
C VAL A 268 -6.13 -41.32 33.78
N ILE A 269 -6.23 -41.41 32.45
CA ILE A 269 -6.47 -42.68 31.75
C ILE A 269 -5.35 -43.70 32.06
N GLY A 270 -4.08 -43.29 31.96
CA GLY A 270 -2.93 -44.15 32.30
C GLY A 270 -2.94 -44.62 33.76
N ALA A 271 -3.30 -43.74 34.69
CA ALA A 271 -3.42 -44.09 36.10
C ALA A 271 -4.51 -45.15 36.35
N THR A 272 -5.66 -45.05 35.66
CA THR A 272 -6.73 -46.05 35.79
C THR A 272 -6.30 -47.44 35.30
N PHE A 273 -5.57 -47.54 34.18
CA PHE A 273 -5.02 -48.81 33.70
C PHE A 273 -3.98 -49.40 34.66
N ARG A 274 -3.09 -48.56 35.22
CA ARG A 274 -2.07 -49.02 36.17
C ARG A 274 -2.67 -49.54 37.47
N ARG A 275 -3.77 -48.95 37.95
CA ARG A 275 -4.50 -49.41 39.14
C ARG A 275 -5.11 -50.80 38.94
N ARG A 276 -5.67 -51.10 37.77
CA ARG A 276 -6.27 -52.42 37.46
C ARG A 276 -5.26 -53.57 37.50
N ARG A 277 -4.00 -53.34 37.09
CA ARG A 277 -2.97 -54.39 37.11
C ARG A 277 -2.53 -54.80 38.52
N ARG A 278 -2.74 -53.99 39.55
CA ARG A 278 -2.40 -54.32 40.94
C ARG A 278 -3.42 -55.23 41.64
N SER A 279 -4.57 -55.50 41.03
CA SER A 279 -5.63 -56.32 41.62
C SER A 279 -5.56 -57.81 41.26
N LEU A 280 -4.51 -58.26 40.58
CA LEU A 280 -4.25 -59.70 40.38
C LEU A 280 -3.34 -60.22 41.49
N THR A 281 -3.89 -60.31 42.70
CA THR A 281 -3.25 -61.06 43.78
C THR A 281 -3.42 -62.55 43.47
N LEU A 282 -2.29 -63.21 43.25
CA LEU A 282 -2.16 -64.65 43.04
C LEU A 282 -2.79 -65.38 44.24
N ALA A 283 -3.94 -66.02 44.05
CA ALA A 283 -4.43 -67.01 45.00
C ALA A 283 -3.57 -68.27 44.86
N MET A 284 -2.43 -68.29 45.57
CA MET A 284 -1.73 -69.54 45.86
C MET A 284 -2.55 -70.27 46.92
N ALA A 285 -3.24 -71.33 46.52
CA ALA A 285 -3.80 -72.29 47.46
C ALA A 285 -2.70 -73.32 47.82
N PRO A 286 -2.43 -73.57 49.12
CA PRO A 286 -1.46 -74.56 49.55
C PRO A 286 -2.06 -75.98 49.69
N ALA A 287 -1.18 -76.97 49.47
CA ALA A 287 -1.19 -78.40 49.84
C ALA A 287 -2.40 -79.26 49.43
#